data_AF-A0A127SEP2-F1
#
_entry.id   AF-A0A127SEP2-F1
#
_cell.length_a   1.000
_cell.length_b   1.000
_cell.length_c   1.000
_cell.angle_alpha   90.00
_cell.angle_beta   90.00
_cell.angle_gamma   90.00
#
_symmetry.space_group_name_H-M   'P 1'
#
loop_
_entity.id
_entity.type
_entity.pdbx_description
1 polymer ?
#
loop_
_entity_poly.entity_id
_entity_poly.type
_entity_poly.pdbx_seq_one_letter_code
_entity_poly.pdbx_strand_id
1 'polypeptide(L)'
;MAGLTFLRVVSNSDLAKQEQEAANAALESRQNQPVILGLTGYLRECWDAAQMAKKPIENKMLQALKQRNGEYENDKLAAIRGQGGSEIYMMITEVKCRAAESWLRDILLDTGTPPWDLQATPIPDLSPTQKREIQQMFAERVLKMVEQVGQAPSQMEMAQLKEMVSQEYRFELMQQAQVRADKMKIKIQDQFAQGGWDNAFNDFITDLVTFPCAFVKGPIVRRQRTLGWKVNATGQTVVDPIERLAPEYERVDPFRMYPEPGISDIHEGYIFQHHPLSRMELADLIGVPGYDEDAIRKVLEIGNGQSWINEDVELIKDEEERKYYSYMRPTEVFDALEFWGKVSGKMLVEWGMSEDEVPDQAREYDANVWIVGNYVIKAVLNYDPLGEKPYAKTSFIKCPGAFWGKCIPEIIEDLQSVCNAAARALVNNMGISSGPQVEVNLERIPANEDITQLSPWKIWQVTNDPVGSSAPAIRFTQPDSRANELMAVYEKFSRLADDHSGIPAYVYGDLNVQGAGRTSSGLSMLMGAAGKGIRQVV
;
A
#
# COMPACT_ATOMS: atom_id res chain seq x y z
N MET A 1 7.97 77.82 -16.15
CA MET A 1 6.95 76.93 -16.76
C MET A 1 7.22 75.53 -16.27
N ALA A 2 6.56 75.16 -15.15
CA ALA A 2 6.61 73.83 -14.59
C ALA A 2 5.60 72.94 -15.34
N GLY A 3 6.07 71.84 -15.92
CA GLY A 3 5.26 70.86 -16.64
C GLY A 3 5.10 69.59 -15.82
N LEU A 4 4.07 69.61 -14.97
CA LEU A 4 3.35 68.50 -14.33
C LEU A 4 3.77 67.07 -14.72
N THR A 5 4.50 66.38 -13.83
CA THR A 5 4.42 64.93 -13.69
C THR A 5 3.01 64.56 -13.24
N PHE A 6 2.21 63.97 -14.13
CA PHE A 6 0.92 63.39 -13.78
C PHE A 6 1.13 62.27 -12.76
N LEU A 7 0.79 62.53 -11.49
CA LEU A 7 0.56 61.50 -10.49
C LEU A 7 -0.64 60.69 -10.97
N ARG A 8 -0.38 59.48 -11.48
CA ARG A 8 -1.42 58.53 -11.88
C ARG A 8 -2.09 58.04 -10.60
N VAL A 9 -3.29 58.54 -10.31
CA VAL A 9 -4.12 58.04 -9.21
C VAL A 9 -4.72 56.71 -9.68
N VAL A 10 -4.07 55.63 -9.26
CA VAL A 10 -4.51 54.25 -9.54
C VAL A 10 -5.41 53.83 -8.38
N SER A 11 -6.56 53.23 -8.67
CA SER A 11 -7.45 52.71 -7.62
C SER A 11 -6.76 51.53 -6.90
N ASN A 12 -7.07 51.28 -5.62
CA ASN A 12 -6.48 50.14 -4.90
C ASN A 12 -6.71 48.80 -5.63
N SER A 13 -7.83 48.66 -6.35
CA SER A 13 -8.12 47.49 -7.19
C SER A 13 -7.25 47.40 -8.45
N ASP A 14 -6.87 48.52 -9.05
CA ASP A 14 -6.03 48.54 -10.25
C ASP A 14 -4.54 48.37 -9.90
N LEU A 15 -4.12 48.83 -8.71
CA LEU A 15 -2.79 48.60 -8.15
C LEU A 15 -2.61 47.10 -7.80
N ALA A 16 -3.60 46.50 -7.14
CA ALA A 16 -3.59 45.07 -6.84
C ALA A 16 -3.56 44.22 -8.13
N LYS A 17 -4.33 44.58 -9.16
CA LYS A 17 -4.28 43.90 -10.47
C LYS A 17 -2.93 44.05 -11.16
N GLN A 18 -2.32 45.24 -11.13
CA GLN A 18 -0.99 45.45 -11.71
C GLN A 18 0.10 44.70 -10.96
N GLU A 19 0.03 44.62 -9.62
CA GLU A 19 0.93 43.81 -8.82
C GLU A 19 0.75 42.31 -9.11
N GLN A 20 -0.49 41.85 -9.27
CA GLN A 20 -0.81 40.46 -9.60
C GLN A 20 -0.36 40.09 -11.02
N GLU A 21 -0.56 40.98 -12.01
CA GLU A 21 -0.08 40.82 -13.38
C GLU A 21 1.45 40.86 -13.45
N ALA A 22 2.10 41.75 -12.69
CA ALA A 22 3.56 41.83 -12.62
C ALA A 22 4.17 40.60 -11.93
N ALA A 23 3.56 40.11 -10.84
CA ALA A 23 3.95 38.87 -10.18
C ALA A 23 3.74 37.68 -11.13
N ASN A 24 2.61 37.61 -11.83
CA ASN A 24 2.33 36.56 -12.81
C ASN A 24 3.32 36.58 -13.98
N ALA A 25 3.69 37.74 -14.51
CA ALA A 25 4.71 37.87 -15.56
C ALA A 25 6.13 37.55 -15.05
N ALA A 26 6.51 37.97 -13.84
CA ALA A 26 7.81 37.66 -13.23
C ALA A 26 7.96 36.16 -12.94
N LEU A 27 6.88 35.52 -12.55
CA LEU A 27 6.85 34.10 -12.24
C LEU A 27 6.72 33.25 -13.51
N GLU A 28 5.99 33.72 -14.54
CA GLU A 28 5.97 33.07 -15.86
C GLU A 28 7.36 33.16 -16.50
N SER A 29 8.01 34.32 -16.40
CA SER A 29 9.38 34.47 -16.87
C SER A 29 10.38 33.63 -16.07
N ARG A 30 10.18 33.43 -14.75
CA ARG A 30 10.97 32.49 -13.91
C ARG A 30 10.75 31.03 -14.32
N GLN A 31 9.50 30.59 -14.48
CA GLN A 31 9.13 29.21 -14.83
C GLN A 31 9.42 28.86 -16.29
N ASN A 32 9.30 29.82 -17.21
CA ASN A 32 9.71 29.69 -18.61
C ASN A 32 11.21 29.97 -18.81
N GLN A 33 12.00 30.13 -17.74
CA GLN A 33 13.45 30.09 -17.92
C GLN A 33 13.81 28.71 -18.48
N PRO A 34 14.72 28.63 -19.48
CA PRO A 34 15.20 27.35 -20.03
C PRO A 34 15.72 26.38 -18.96
N VAL A 35 16.07 26.95 -17.82
CA VAL A 35 16.53 26.41 -16.53
C VAL A 35 15.49 25.50 -15.85
N ILE A 36 14.24 25.96 -15.65
CA ILE A 36 13.16 25.18 -15.02
C ILE A 36 12.57 24.16 -16.01
N LEU A 37 12.57 24.49 -17.30
CA LEU A 37 12.17 23.59 -18.37
C LEU A 37 13.05 22.33 -18.44
N GLY A 38 14.33 22.41 -18.04
CA GLY A 38 15.26 21.29 -18.01
C GLY A 38 14.90 20.23 -16.96
N LEU A 39 14.67 20.65 -15.70
CA LEU A 39 14.29 19.74 -14.62
C LEU A 39 12.91 19.12 -14.88
N THR A 40 11.92 19.95 -15.26
CA THR A 40 10.58 19.48 -15.61
C THR A 40 10.60 18.52 -16.80
N GLY A 41 11.43 18.77 -17.81
CA GLY A 41 11.61 17.88 -18.96
C GLY A 41 12.17 16.52 -18.57
N TYR A 42 13.22 16.49 -17.73
CA TYR A 42 13.79 15.25 -17.20
C TYR A 42 12.76 14.44 -16.40
N LEU A 43 12.03 15.08 -15.48
CA LEU A 43 11.01 14.40 -14.67
C LEU A 43 9.89 13.81 -15.53
N ARG A 44 9.51 14.48 -16.62
CA ARG A 44 8.50 13.95 -17.56
C ARG A 44 8.99 12.73 -18.31
N GLU A 45 10.23 12.75 -18.80
CA GLU A 45 10.82 11.58 -19.47
C GLU A 45 10.84 10.36 -18.53
N CYS A 46 11.26 10.57 -17.28
CA CYS A 46 11.24 9.54 -16.24
C CYS A 46 9.81 9.06 -15.91
N TRP A 47 8.85 9.99 -15.84
CA TRP A 47 7.44 9.69 -15.57
C TRP A 47 6.79 8.87 -16.67
N ASP A 48 6.96 9.27 -17.94
CA ASP A 48 6.38 8.59 -19.09
C ASP A 48 6.85 7.13 -19.18
N ALA A 49 8.14 6.89 -18.92
CA ALA A 49 8.71 5.56 -18.85
C ALA A 49 8.12 4.72 -17.69
N ALA A 50 8.01 5.29 -16.50
CA ALA A 50 7.45 4.62 -15.33
C ALA A 50 5.95 4.31 -15.49
N GLN A 51 5.18 5.25 -16.03
CA GLN A 51 3.76 5.07 -16.32
C GLN A 51 3.53 3.93 -17.33
N MET A 52 4.31 3.88 -18.41
CA MET A 52 4.21 2.82 -19.40
C MET A 52 4.52 1.44 -18.81
N ALA A 53 5.57 1.34 -17.99
CA ALA A 53 5.96 0.09 -17.36
C ALA A 53 4.95 -0.42 -16.33
N LYS A 54 4.23 0.51 -15.67
CA LYS A 54 3.25 0.16 -14.64
C LYS A 54 1.88 -0.26 -15.19
N LYS A 55 1.48 0.20 -16.37
CA LYS A 55 0.19 -0.14 -17.01
C LYS A 55 -0.20 -1.63 -16.98
N PRO A 56 0.67 -2.60 -17.33
CA PRO A 56 0.32 -4.02 -17.21
C PRO A 56 0.11 -4.48 -15.74
N ILE A 57 0.79 -3.85 -14.79
CA ILE A 57 0.65 -4.14 -13.36
C ILE A 57 -0.66 -3.57 -12.82
N GLU A 58 -1.05 -2.37 -13.25
CA GLU A 58 -2.35 -1.77 -12.90
C GLU A 58 -3.51 -2.67 -13.31
N ASN A 59 -3.48 -3.22 -14.52
CA ASN A 59 -4.50 -4.16 -14.99
C ASN A 59 -4.58 -5.41 -14.10
N LYS A 60 -3.44 -5.95 -13.66
CA LYS A 60 -3.40 -7.08 -12.72
C LYS A 60 -3.97 -6.70 -11.36
N MET A 61 -3.68 -5.50 -10.86
CA MET A 61 -4.22 -5.01 -9.59
C MET A 61 -5.74 -4.82 -9.66
N LEU A 62 -6.27 -4.31 -10.77
CA LEU A 62 -7.73 -4.21 -11.01
C LEU A 62 -8.39 -5.59 -11.06
N GLN A 63 -7.78 -6.55 -11.76
CA GLN A 63 -8.27 -7.94 -11.81
C GLN A 63 -8.30 -8.56 -10.41
N ALA A 64 -7.23 -8.39 -9.62
CA ALA A 64 -7.16 -8.86 -8.25
C ALA A 64 -8.26 -8.23 -7.36
N LEU A 65 -8.53 -6.94 -7.54
CA LEU A 65 -9.57 -6.21 -6.81
C LEU A 65 -10.97 -6.74 -7.13
N LYS A 66 -11.31 -6.88 -8.43
CA LYS A 66 -12.57 -7.48 -8.90
C LYS A 66 -12.75 -8.91 -8.39
N GLN A 67 -11.69 -9.72 -8.51
CA GLN A 67 -11.71 -11.11 -8.06
C GLN A 67 -11.97 -11.22 -6.56
N ARG A 68 -11.41 -10.29 -5.76
CA ARG A 68 -11.66 -10.18 -4.31
C ARG A 68 -13.08 -9.67 -4.02
N ASN A 69 -13.61 -8.75 -4.81
CA ASN A 69 -14.98 -8.23 -4.69
C ASN A 69 -16.05 -9.24 -5.14
N GLY A 70 -15.66 -10.28 -5.87
CA GLY A 70 -16.57 -11.31 -6.38
C GLY A 70 -17.18 -10.96 -7.73
N GLU A 71 -16.51 -10.10 -8.49
CA GLU A 71 -16.99 -9.59 -9.77
C GLU A 71 -16.23 -10.24 -10.94
N TYR A 72 -16.95 -10.47 -12.04
CA TYR A 72 -16.35 -10.95 -13.28
C TYR A 72 -15.85 -9.77 -14.10
N GLU A 73 -14.79 -9.98 -14.88
CA GLU A 73 -14.44 -9.05 -15.95
C GLU A 73 -15.59 -8.87 -16.92
N ASN A 74 -15.76 -7.64 -17.43
CA ASN A 74 -16.90 -7.26 -18.29
C ASN A 74 -17.05 -8.18 -19.50
N ASP A 75 -15.94 -8.56 -20.15
CA ASP A 75 -15.94 -9.46 -21.29
C ASP A 75 -16.37 -10.89 -20.91
N LYS A 76 -15.90 -11.39 -19.76
CA LYS A 76 -16.30 -12.70 -19.22
C LYS A 76 -17.78 -12.68 -18.88
N LEU A 77 -18.28 -11.63 -18.22
CA LEU A 77 -19.69 -11.47 -17.87
C LEU A 77 -20.59 -11.40 -19.10
N ALA A 78 -20.20 -10.65 -20.13
CA ALA A 78 -20.92 -10.58 -21.39
C ALA A 78 -21.01 -11.94 -22.08
N ALA A 79 -19.93 -12.72 -22.09
CA ALA A 79 -19.93 -14.08 -22.62
C ALA A 79 -20.85 -15.03 -21.83
N ILE A 80 -20.87 -14.91 -20.49
CA ILE A 80 -21.76 -15.69 -19.62
C ILE A 80 -23.23 -15.37 -19.93
N ARG A 81 -23.56 -14.08 -20.02
CA ARG A 81 -24.90 -13.59 -20.39
C ARG A 81 -25.32 -14.05 -21.78
N GLY A 82 -24.41 -13.98 -22.75
CA GLY A 82 -24.65 -14.43 -24.12
C GLY A 82 -24.98 -15.92 -24.23
N GLN A 83 -24.46 -16.76 -23.33
CA GLN A 83 -24.79 -18.18 -23.24
C GLN A 83 -26.08 -18.47 -22.45
N GLY A 84 -26.70 -17.45 -21.83
CA GLY A 84 -27.85 -17.63 -20.94
C GLY A 84 -27.51 -18.39 -19.65
N GLY A 85 -26.23 -18.39 -19.25
CA GLY A 85 -25.79 -19.07 -18.04
C GLY A 85 -26.00 -18.24 -16.78
N SER A 86 -26.05 -18.92 -15.62
CA SER A 86 -26.05 -18.26 -14.32
C SER A 86 -24.84 -17.33 -14.11
N GLU A 87 -25.06 -16.19 -13.46
CA GLU A 87 -24.03 -15.19 -13.11
C GLU A 87 -23.40 -15.43 -11.73
N ILE A 88 -23.60 -16.59 -11.10
CA ILE A 88 -23.07 -16.89 -9.77
C ILE A 88 -21.55 -16.79 -9.75
N TYR A 89 -21.03 -16.12 -8.72
CA TYR A 89 -19.61 -16.03 -8.41
C TYR A 89 -19.37 -16.58 -7.00
N MET A 90 -18.47 -17.55 -6.87
CA MET A 90 -18.10 -18.16 -5.60
C MET A 90 -16.92 -17.40 -4.99
N MET A 91 -17.07 -16.74 -3.85
CA MET A 91 -16.03 -15.85 -3.32
C MET A 91 -14.89 -16.57 -2.58
N ILE A 92 -14.22 -17.55 -3.22
CA ILE A 92 -13.11 -18.29 -2.61
C ILE A 92 -11.93 -17.36 -2.31
N THR A 93 -11.62 -16.47 -3.25
CA THR A 93 -10.51 -15.51 -3.13
C THR A 93 -10.64 -14.60 -1.92
N GLU A 94 -11.83 -14.04 -1.71
CA GLU A 94 -12.12 -13.18 -0.56
C GLU A 94 -11.87 -13.91 0.77
N VAL A 95 -12.37 -15.15 0.89
CA VAL A 95 -12.22 -15.95 2.11
C VAL A 95 -10.74 -16.20 2.42
N LYS A 96 -9.92 -16.48 1.39
CA LYS A 96 -8.47 -16.69 1.56
C LYS A 96 -7.75 -15.39 1.90
N CYS A 97 -8.08 -14.28 1.26
CA CYS A 97 -7.48 -12.99 1.57
C CYS A 97 -7.79 -12.57 3.02
N ARG A 98 -9.05 -12.66 3.44
CA ARG A 98 -9.46 -12.34 4.82
C ARG A 98 -8.77 -13.23 5.84
N ALA A 99 -8.66 -14.53 5.56
CA ALA A 99 -7.97 -15.47 6.45
C ALA A 99 -6.47 -15.16 6.56
N ALA A 100 -5.81 -14.81 5.45
CA ALA A 100 -4.40 -14.40 5.44
C ALA A 100 -4.19 -13.10 6.23
N GLU A 101 -5.06 -12.11 6.07
CA GLU A 101 -5.00 -10.84 6.82
C GLU A 101 -5.15 -11.07 8.32
N SER A 102 -6.15 -11.86 8.73
CA SER A 102 -6.35 -12.19 10.15
C SER A 102 -5.11 -12.88 10.71
N TRP A 103 -4.56 -13.84 9.97
CA TRP A 103 -3.42 -14.60 10.45
C TRP A 103 -2.12 -13.79 10.51
N LEU A 104 -1.88 -12.90 9.53
CA LEU A 104 -0.77 -11.95 9.56
C LEU A 104 -0.90 -10.98 10.74
N ARG A 105 -2.10 -10.45 10.98
CA ARG A 105 -2.37 -9.58 12.14
C ARG A 105 -2.14 -10.33 13.45
N ASP A 106 -2.63 -11.56 13.57
CA ASP A 106 -2.43 -12.37 14.78
C ASP A 106 -0.95 -12.63 15.04
N ILE A 107 -0.13 -12.89 14.02
CA ILE A 107 1.32 -13.14 14.22
C ILE A 107 2.09 -11.84 14.50
N LEU A 108 1.79 -10.77 13.77
CA LEU A 108 2.59 -9.53 13.79
C LEU A 108 2.13 -8.55 14.88
N LEU A 109 0.88 -8.67 15.34
CA LEU A 109 0.25 -7.75 16.29
C LEU A 109 -0.26 -8.44 17.56
N ASP A 110 0.06 -9.73 17.81
CA ASP A 110 -0.42 -10.52 18.97
C ASP A 110 -0.23 -9.79 20.33
N THR A 111 0.85 -9.01 20.45
CA THR A 111 1.19 -8.27 21.67
C THR A 111 0.74 -6.80 21.65
N GLY A 112 -0.05 -6.39 20.64
CA GLY A 112 -0.47 -5.00 20.44
C GLY A 112 0.69 -4.02 20.22
N THR A 113 1.89 -4.54 19.96
CA THR A 113 3.11 -3.76 19.77
C THR A 113 3.77 -4.15 18.46
N PRO A 114 4.27 -3.17 17.68
CA PRO A 114 4.90 -3.45 16.39
C PRO A 114 6.07 -4.44 16.53
N PRO A 115 6.28 -5.37 15.58
CA PRO A 115 7.23 -6.48 15.70
C PRO A 115 8.68 -6.03 15.44
N TRP A 116 9.21 -5.15 16.27
CA TRP A 116 10.60 -4.70 16.22
C TRP A 116 11.24 -4.78 17.61
N ASP A 117 12.55 -4.91 17.61
CA ASP A 117 13.34 -4.85 18.82
C ASP A 117 14.61 -4.04 18.58
N LEU A 118 15.11 -3.41 19.64
CA LEU A 118 16.34 -2.65 19.61
C LEU A 118 17.25 -3.19 20.71
N GLN A 119 18.35 -3.81 20.31
CA GLN A 119 19.32 -4.39 21.21
C GLN A 119 20.67 -3.69 21.06
N ALA A 120 21.42 -3.59 22.16
CA ALA A 120 22.78 -3.08 22.09
C ALA A 120 23.66 -4.01 21.25
N THR A 121 24.58 -3.45 20.47
CA THR A 121 25.52 -4.24 19.68
C THR A 121 26.39 -5.11 20.60
N PRO A 122 26.61 -6.40 20.27
CA PRO A 122 27.39 -7.32 21.11
C PRO A 122 28.84 -6.88 21.34
N ILE A 123 29.39 -6.08 20.40
CA ILE A 123 30.72 -5.50 20.47
C ILE A 123 30.57 -3.99 20.35
N PRO A 124 30.58 -3.24 21.47
CA PRO A 124 30.57 -1.79 21.42
C PRO A 124 31.89 -1.26 20.84
N ASP A 125 31.82 -0.48 19.75
CA ASP A 125 32.99 0.22 19.23
C ASP A 125 33.46 1.27 20.23
N LEU A 126 34.65 1.04 20.80
CA LEU A 126 35.27 1.97 21.75
C LEU A 126 35.82 3.18 20.99
N SER A 127 35.16 4.32 21.17
CA SER A 127 35.66 5.61 20.70
C SER A 127 37.05 5.94 21.29
N PRO A 128 37.84 6.80 20.63
CA PRO A 128 39.17 7.20 21.13
C PRO A 128 39.15 7.84 22.53
N THR A 129 38.04 8.49 22.89
CA THR A 129 37.81 9.04 24.24
C THR A 129 37.61 7.95 25.28
N GLN A 130 36.79 6.94 24.98
CA GLN A 130 36.56 5.79 25.87
C GLN A 130 37.84 4.96 26.09
N LYS A 131 38.70 4.84 25.07
CA LYS A 131 40.02 4.20 25.22
C LYS A 131 40.94 4.95 26.21
N ARG A 132 40.83 6.28 26.30
CA ARG A 132 41.60 7.10 27.26
C ARG A 132 41.05 6.96 28.67
N GLU A 133 39.73 6.88 28.84
CA GLU A 133 39.10 6.62 30.14
C GLU A 133 39.51 5.25 30.71
N ILE A 134 39.57 4.21 29.87
CA ILE A 134 40.08 2.88 30.28
C ILE A 134 41.53 2.97 30.75
N GLN A 135 42.38 3.74 30.05
CA GLN A 135 43.78 3.95 30.46
C GLN A 135 43.89 4.70 31.80
N GLN A 136 43.01 5.67 32.03
CA GLN A 136 42.96 6.41 33.30
C GLN A 136 42.47 5.53 34.46
N MET A 137 41.38 4.78 34.29
CA MET A 137 40.90 3.85 35.31
C MET A 137 41.90 2.73 35.60
N PHE A 138 42.61 2.25 34.58
CA PHE A 138 43.71 1.31 34.75
C PHE A 138 44.84 1.93 35.58
N ALA A 139 45.26 3.17 35.27
CA ALA A 139 46.28 3.88 36.03
C ALA A 139 45.88 4.10 37.50
N GLU A 140 44.63 4.48 37.78
CA GLU A 140 44.12 4.66 39.13
C GLU A 140 44.10 3.37 39.95
N ARG A 141 43.72 2.23 39.35
CA ARG A 141 43.72 0.93 40.04
C ARG A 141 45.13 0.44 40.33
N VAL A 142 46.07 0.68 39.43
CA VAL A 142 47.49 0.37 39.67
C VAL A 142 48.02 1.22 40.83
N LEU A 143 47.66 2.52 40.89
CA LEU A 143 48.07 3.41 41.97
C LEU A 143 47.54 2.97 43.34
N LYS A 144 46.25 2.61 43.42
CA LYS A 144 45.65 2.05 44.65
C LYS A 144 46.28 0.73 45.09
N MET A 145 46.68 -0.12 44.14
CA MET A 145 47.34 -1.39 44.45
C MET A 145 48.76 -1.17 45.00
N VAL A 146 49.50 -0.20 44.45
CA VAL A 146 50.83 0.21 44.94
C VAL A 146 50.73 0.83 46.34
N GLU A 147 49.70 1.63 46.61
CA GLU A 147 49.45 2.21 47.94
C GLU A 147 49.08 1.16 49.01
N GLN A 148 48.34 0.11 48.64
CA GLN A 148 47.92 -0.93 49.59
C GLN A 148 48.96 -2.03 49.84
N VAL A 149 49.72 -2.42 48.80
CA VAL A 149 50.62 -3.59 48.85
C VAL A 149 52.09 -3.16 48.95
N GLY A 150 52.42 -1.90 48.66
CA GLY A 150 53.78 -1.36 48.78
C GLY A 150 54.80 -1.92 47.78
N GLN A 151 54.36 -2.75 46.82
CA GLN A 151 55.18 -3.31 45.75
C GLN A 151 54.58 -2.99 44.39
N ALA A 152 55.45 -2.70 43.41
CA ALA A 152 55.04 -2.51 42.03
C ALA A 152 54.60 -3.86 41.43
N PRO A 153 53.40 -3.94 40.81
CA PRO A 153 52.90 -5.19 40.23
C PRO A 153 53.82 -5.71 39.12
N SER A 154 53.95 -7.04 39.03
CA SER A 154 54.74 -7.70 38.00
C SER A 154 54.13 -7.51 36.60
N GLN A 155 54.93 -7.72 35.55
CA GLN A 155 54.48 -7.55 34.16
C GLN A 155 53.30 -8.47 33.79
N MET A 156 53.19 -9.63 34.43
CA MET A 156 52.09 -10.59 34.25
C MET A 156 50.83 -10.16 35.02
N GLU A 157 50.97 -9.64 36.23
CA GLU A 157 49.85 -9.10 37.01
C GLU A 157 49.28 -7.83 36.36
N MET A 158 50.13 -6.98 35.79
CA MET A 158 49.68 -5.81 35.01
C MET A 158 48.85 -6.19 33.78
N ALA A 159 49.21 -7.30 33.10
CA ALA A 159 48.43 -7.80 31.97
C ALA A 159 47.06 -8.33 32.40
N GLN A 160 46.99 -9.07 33.51
CA GLN A 160 45.74 -9.59 34.08
C GLN A 160 44.83 -8.46 34.58
N LEU A 161 45.39 -7.46 35.28
CA LEU A 161 44.66 -6.26 35.71
C LEU A 161 44.10 -5.48 34.53
N LYS A 162 44.87 -5.35 33.45
CA LYS A 162 44.42 -4.65 32.24
C LYS A 162 43.26 -5.37 31.57
N GLU A 163 43.32 -6.70 31.50
CA GLU A 163 42.23 -7.50 30.95
C GLU A 163 40.97 -7.42 31.83
N MET A 164 41.12 -7.54 33.16
CA MET A 164 40.00 -7.41 34.11
C MET A 164 39.32 -6.04 34.04
N VAL A 165 40.10 -4.94 34.03
CA VAL A 165 39.58 -3.57 33.84
C VAL A 165 38.88 -3.42 32.49
N SER A 166 39.47 -3.98 31.44
CA SER A 166 38.87 -3.93 30.11
C SER A 166 37.56 -4.71 30.04
N GLN A 167 37.43 -5.84 30.74
CA GLN A 167 36.20 -6.63 30.78
C GLN A 167 35.11 -5.96 31.61
N GLU A 168 35.45 -5.41 32.78
CA GLU A 168 34.50 -4.67 33.61
C GLU A 168 33.98 -3.41 32.90
N TYR A 169 34.85 -2.65 32.25
CA TYR A 169 34.43 -1.48 31.47
C TYR A 169 33.57 -1.87 30.27
N ARG A 170 33.87 -2.99 29.61
CA ARG A 170 33.01 -3.54 28.54
C ARG A 170 31.63 -3.92 29.07
N PHE A 171 31.55 -4.54 30.24
CA PHE A 171 30.29 -4.91 30.86
C PHE A 171 29.47 -3.67 31.24
N GLU A 172 30.12 -2.67 31.85
CA GLU A 172 29.47 -1.40 32.20
C GLU A 172 28.99 -0.65 30.95
N LEU A 173 29.82 -0.59 29.90
CA LEU A 173 29.46 0.01 28.63
C LEU A 173 28.29 -0.70 27.96
N MET A 174 28.27 -2.04 28.01
CA MET A 174 27.15 -2.84 27.49
C MET A 174 25.86 -2.56 28.26
N GLN A 175 25.94 -2.46 29.60
CA GLN A 175 24.78 -2.11 30.42
C GLN A 175 24.27 -0.70 30.11
N GLN A 176 25.17 0.28 29.97
CA GLN A 176 24.80 1.64 29.59
C GLN A 176 24.21 1.70 28.17
N ALA A 177 24.77 0.93 27.23
CA ALA A 177 24.25 0.82 25.87
C ALA A 177 22.85 0.21 25.86
N GLN A 178 22.60 -0.83 26.66
CA GLN A 178 21.28 -1.44 26.81
C GLN A 178 20.26 -0.44 27.39
N VAL A 179 20.62 0.28 28.47
CA VAL A 179 19.73 1.31 29.04
C VAL A 179 19.42 2.42 28.02
N ARG A 180 20.38 2.79 27.17
CA ARG A 180 20.15 3.76 26.08
C ARG A 180 19.22 3.19 25.00
N ALA A 181 19.41 1.92 24.63
CA ALA A 181 18.53 1.21 23.71
C ALA A 181 17.10 1.14 24.25
N ASP A 182 16.91 0.79 25.53
CA ASP A 182 15.60 0.69 26.17
C ASP A 182 14.89 2.07 26.22
N LYS A 183 15.63 3.15 26.52
CA LYS A 183 15.07 4.52 26.48
C LYS A 183 14.67 4.93 25.07
N MET A 184 15.50 4.59 24.08
CA MET A 184 15.16 4.83 22.68
C MET A 184 13.93 4.01 22.26
N LYS A 185 13.82 2.78 22.78
CA LYS A 185 12.68 1.90 22.51
C LYS A 185 11.36 2.55 22.92
N ILE A 186 11.31 3.10 24.14
CA ILE A 186 10.13 3.84 24.65
C ILE A 186 9.82 5.06 23.77
N LYS A 187 10.84 5.81 23.33
CA LYS A 187 10.65 6.98 22.48
C LYS A 187 10.07 6.62 21.10
N ILE A 188 10.57 5.56 20.48
CA ILE A 188 10.08 5.09 19.18
C ILE A 188 8.66 4.54 19.33
N GLN A 189 8.34 3.81 20.41
CA GLN A 189 6.97 3.36 20.69
C GLN A 189 5.99 4.54 20.81
N ASP A 190 6.37 5.60 21.53
CA ASP A 190 5.58 6.83 21.62
C ASP A 190 5.38 7.49 20.25
N GLN A 191 6.42 7.50 19.42
CA GLN A 191 6.37 8.00 18.04
C GLN A 191 5.47 7.16 17.12
N PHE A 192 5.47 5.83 17.23
CA PHE A 192 4.58 4.98 16.45
C PHE A 192 3.11 5.17 16.83
N ALA A 193 2.83 5.28 18.14
CA ALA A 193 1.49 5.53 18.65
C ALA A 193 0.95 6.89 18.21
N GLN A 194 1.77 7.95 18.25
CA GLN A 194 1.38 9.30 17.81
C GLN A 194 1.40 9.47 16.27
N GLY A 195 2.26 8.72 15.59
CA GLY A 195 2.49 8.81 14.14
C GLY A 195 1.53 8.01 13.27
N GLY A 196 0.52 7.36 13.86
CA GLY A 196 -0.51 6.61 13.12
C GLY A 196 -0.04 5.29 12.52
N TRP A 197 1.08 4.73 13.01
CA TRP A 197 1.71 3.54 12.43
C TRP A 197 0.76 2.32 12.44
N ASP A 198 0.01 2.11 13.52
CA ASP A 198 -0.88 0.93 13.65
C ASP A 198 -1.95 0.90 12.56
N ASN A 199 -2.53 2.05 12.23
CA ASN A 199 -3.52 2.16 11.17
C ASN A 199 -2.86 1.93 9.79
N ALA A 200 -1.74 2.61 9.52
CA ALA A 200 -1.00 2.46 8.28
C ALA A 200 -0.54 1.01 8.05
N PHE A 201 -0.12 0.31 9.11
CA PHE A 201 0.33 -1.07 9.04
C PHE A 201 -0.83 -2.06 8.83
N ASN A 202 -2.00 -1.81 9.44
CA ASN A 202 -3.19 -2.62 9.21
C ASN A 202 -3.71 -2.53 7.77
N ASP A 203 -3.67 -1.33 7.19
CA ASP A 203 -4.01 -1.10 5.79
C ASP A 203 -2.96 -1.73 4.86
N PHE A 204 -1.68 -1.62 5.22
CA PHE A 204 -0.58 -2.27 4.49
C PHE A 204 -0.72 -3.81 4.44
N ILE A 205 -1.16 -4.46 5.52
CA ILE A 205 -1.40 -5.92 5.51
C ILE A 205 -2.50 -6.28 4.49
N THR A 206 -3.55 -5.44 4.40
CA THR A 206 -4.65 -5.63 3.45
C THR A 206 -4.13 -5.52 2.01
N ASP A 207 -3.27 -4.54 1.74
CA ASP A 207 -2.60 -4.41 0.44
C ASP A 207 -1.68 -5.56 0.12
N LEU A 208 -0.92 -6.03 1.11
CA LEU A 208 0.07 -7.09 0.93
C LEU A 208 -0.57 -8.38 0.41
N VAL A 209 -1.78 -8.67 0.88
CA VAL A 209 -2.53 -9.86 0.49
C VAL A 209 -3.22 -9.69 -0.87
N THR A 210 -3.66 -8.46 -1.19
CA THR A 210 -4.48 -8.17 -2.39
C THR A 210 -3.66 -7.87 -3.62
N PHE A 211 -2.61 -7.06 -3.47
CA PHE A 211 -1.85 -6.46 -4.55
C PHE A 211 -0.44 -7.05 -4.64
N PRO A 212 0.19 -7.04 -5.82
CA PRO A 212 1.53 -7.60 -6.02
C PRO A 212 2.61 -7.02 -5.08
N CYS A 213 2.43 -5.78 -4.62
CA CYS A 213 3.27 -5.12 -3.62
C CYS A 213 2.42 -4.28 -2.67
N ALA A 214 2.92 -4.11 -1.46
CA ALA A 214 2.40 -3.14 -0.50
C ALA A 214 3.51 -2.16 -0.10
N PHE A 215 3.12 -0.94 0.23
CA PHE A 215 4.03 0.17 0.55
C PHE A 215 3.59 0.90 1.82
N VAL A 216 4.55 1.17 2.70
CA VAL A 216 4.40 2.14 3.79
C VAL A 216 5.44 3.22 3.62
N LYS A 217 5.03 4.47 3.83
CA LYS A 217 5.94 5.61 3.84
C LYS A 217 6.13 6.12 5.26
N GLY A 218 7.38 6.35 5.64
CA GLY A 218 7.74 6.88 6.95
C GLY A 218 9.18 6.55 7.33
N PRO A 219 9.76 7.28 8.29
CA PRO A 219 9.18 8.39 9.04
C PRO A 219 9.21 9.71 8.24
N ILE A 220 8.04 10.35 8.05
CA ILE A 220 7.97 11.71 7.47
C ILE A 220 7.72 12.70 8.60
N VAL A 221 8.57 13.72 8.72
CA VAL A 221 8.33 14.77 9.73
C VAL A 221 7.24 15.70 9.24
N ARG A 222 6.07 15.66 9.89
CA ARG A 222 4.94 16.55 9.63
C ARG A 222 4.59 17.37 10.88
N ARG A 223 3.92 18.52 10.67
CA ARG A 223 3.38 19.32 11.78
C ARG A 223 2.09 18.69 12.26
N GLN A 224 2.11 18.13 13.47
CA GLN A 224 0.93 17.60 14.13
C GLN A 224 0.31 18.63 15.05
N ARG A 225 -1.01 18.79 14.97
CA ARG A 225 -1.80 19.56 15.95
C ARG A 225 -2.12 18.63 17.11
N THR A 226 -1.42 18.83 18.21
CA THR A 226 -1.63 18.06 19.45
C THR A 226 -2.36 18.93 20.47
N LEU A 227 -3.20 18.31 21.30
CA LEU A 227 -3.76 19.03 22.44
C LEU A 227 -2.62 19.29 23.42
N GLY A 228 -2.43 20.56 23.76
CA GLY A 228 -1.57 21.01 24.83
C GLY A 228 -2.40 21.49 26.00
N TRP A 229 -1.82 21.47 27.19
CA TRP A 229 -2.47 21.94 28.40
C TRP A 229 -1.69 23.15 28.90
N LYS A 230 -2.35 24.32 28.93
CA LYS A 230 -1.79 25.55 29.52
C LYS A 230 -2.61 25.91 30.76
N VAL A 231 -1.92 26.36 31.80
CA VAL A 231 -2.57 26.87 33.01
C VAL A 231 -2.81 28.36 32.82
N ASN A 232 -4.08 28.77 32.81
CA ASN A 232 -4.44 30.18 32.75
C ASN A 232 -4.04 30.91 34.04
N ALA A 233 -4.01 32.25 34.02
CA ALA A 233 -3.68 33.09 35.18
C ALA A 233 -4.58 32.87 36.42
N THR A 234 -5.72 32.19 36.26
CA THR A 234 -6.66 31.78 37.31
C THR A 234 -6.44 30.36 37.84
N GLY A 235 -5.37 29.67 37.42
CA GLY A 235 -5.02 28.32 37.87
C GLY A 235 -5.82 27.19 37.23
N GLN A 236 -6.64 27.48 36.21
CA GLN A 236 -7.41 26.47 35.47
C GLN A 236 -6.63 25.97 34.26
N THR A 237 -6.56 24.65 34.09
CA THR A 237 -5.96 24.00 32.92
C THR A 237 -6.90 24.14 31.73
N VAL A 238 -6.47 24.88 30.70
CA VAL A 238 -7.20 25.05 29.44
C VAL A 238 -6.47 24.28 28.34
N VAL A 239 -7.27 23.66 27.47
CA VAL A 239 -6.79 22.92 26.30
C VAL A 239 -6.45 23.92 25.20
N ASP A 240 -5.21 23.91 24.75
CA ASP A 240 -4.67 24.79 23.70
C ASP A 240 -4.02 23.91 22.60
N PRO A 241 -4.39 24.04 21.32
CA PRO A 241 -3.75 23.27 20.26
C PRO A 241 -2.29 23.71 20.08
N ILE A 242 -1.35 22.82 20.40
CA ILE A 242 0.09 23.02 20.18
C ILE A 242 0.51 22.29 18.91
N GLU A 243 1.27 22.97 18.06
CA GLU A 243 1.91 22.36 16.90
C GLU A 243 3.23 21.72 17.31
N ARG A 244 3.38 20.42 17.05
CA ARG A 244 4.61 19.66 17.30
C ARG A 244 5.05 18.98 16.00
N LEU A 245 6.36 18.99 15.73
CA LEU A 245 6.94 18.17 14.68
C LEU A 245 7.08 16.74 15.19
N ALA A 246 6.40 15.80 14.53
CA ALA A 246 6.43 14.39 14.86
C ALA A 246 6.54 13.55 13.58
N PRO A 247 7.18 12.36 13.65
CA PRO A 247 7.21 11.45 12.53
C PRO A 247 5.82 10.82 12.32
N GLU A 248 5.34 10.86 11.08
CA GLU A 248 4.13 10.20 10.64
C GLU A 248 4.44 9.05 9.69
N TYR A 249 3.54 8.07 9.70
CA TYR A 249 3.54 6.92 8.82
C TYR A 249 2.23 6.88 8.05
N GLU A 250 2.32 6.69 6.73
CA GLU A 250 1.15 6.59 5.87
C GLU A 250 1.24 5.33 5.00
N ARG A 251 0.10 4.66 4.84
CA ARG A 251 -0.05 3.60 3.84
C ARG A 251 -0.06 4.26 2.47
N VAL A 252 0.81 3.78 1.58
CA VAL A 252 0.83 4.25 0.20
C VAL A 252 0.10 3.26 -0.67
N ASP A 253 -0.93 3.74 -1.33
CA ASP A 253 -1.70 2.97 -2.30
C ASP A 253 -0.79 2.44 -3.42
N PRO A 254 -0.73 1.12 -3.66
CA PRO A 254 0.07 0.54 -4.74
C PRO A 254 -0.29 1.09 -6.13
N PHE A 255 -1.55 1.50 -6.36
CA PHE A 255 -1.97 2.18 -7.59
C PHE A 255 -1.38 3.57 -7.75
N ARG A 256 -0.73 4.14 -6.74
CA ARG A 256 -0.13 5.47 -6.79
C ARG A 256 1.39 5.45 -6.80
N MET A 257 2.02 4.28 -6.82
CA MET A 257 3.46 4.12 -6.87
C MET A 257 3.95 3.73 -8.26
N TYR A 258 4.90 4.49 -8.79
CA TYR A 258 5.45 4.36 -10.13
C TYR A 258 6.98 4.27 -10.03
N PRO A 259 7.52 3.05 -9.86
CA PRO A 259 8.97 2.83 -9.83
C PRO A 259 9.60 2.98 -11.22
N GLU A 260 10.90 3.22 -11.25
CA GLU A 260 11.70 3.15 -12.49
C GLU A 260 11.58 1.76 -13.14
N PRO A 261 11.44 1.69 -14.48
CA PRO A 261 11.39 0.42 -15.19
C PRO A 261 12.69 -0.39 -15.02
N GLY A 262 12.57 -1.66 -14.65
CA GLY A 262 13.70 -2.60 -14.60
C GLY A 262 14.46 -2.68 -13.27
N ILE A 263 14.06 -1.90 -12.26
CA ILE A 263 14.63 -2.02 -10.91
C ILE A 263 14.13 -3.28 -10.21
N SER A 264 14.89 -3.77 -9.23
CA SER A 264 14.49 -4.90 -8.36
C SER A 264 14.21 -4.44 -6.93
N ASP A 265 14.98 -3.47 -6.46
CA ASP A 265 14.89 -2.91 -5.12
C ASP A 265 14.34 -1.46 -5.12
N ILE A 266 13.81 -1.02 -3.98
CA ILE A 266 13.24 0.33 -3.85
C ILE A 266 14.32 1.41 -3.76
N HIS A 267 15.51 1.05 -3.27
CA HIS A 267 16.66 1.94 -3.19
C HIS A 267 17.39 2.05 -4.54
N GLU A 268 17.09 1.17 -5.49
CA GLU A 268 17.56 1.27 -6.86
C GLU A 268 16.74 2.33 -7.63
N GLY A 269 17.42 3.12 -8.46
CA GLY A 269 16.76 3.99 -9.43
C GLY A 269 15.93 5.14 -8.84
N TYR A 270 14.92 5.59 -9.58
CA TYR A 270 13.95 6.60 -9.15
C TYR A 270 12.54 6.04 -8.90
N ILE A 271 11.73 6.77 -8.14
CA ILE A 271 10.34 6.42 -7.83
C ILE A 271 9.48 7.68 -7.83
N PHE A 272 8.29 7.57 -8.42
CA PHE A 272 7.24 8.55 -8.27
C PHE A 272 6.11 8.04 -7.38
N GLN A 273 5.66 8.88 -6.45
CA GLN A 273 4.40 8.71 -5.75
C GLN A 273 3.41 9.76 -6.26
N HIS A 274 2.22 9.34 -6.67
CA HIS A 274 1.12 10.23 -6.99
C HIS A 274 0.30 10.59 -5.75
N HIS A 275 0.03 11.88 -5.59
CA HIS A 275 -0.81 12.45 -4.55
C HIS A 275 -1.93 13.27 -5.20
N PRO A 276 -3.19 12.81 -5.16
CA PRO A 276 -4.32 13.64 -5.51
C PRO A 276 -4.60 14.60 -4.35
N LEU A 277 -4.21 15.86 -4.52
CA LEU A 277 -4.39 16.90 -3.50
C LEU A 277 -5.64 17.72 -3.82
N SER A 278 -6.51 17.89 -2.83
CA SER A 278 -7.57 18.89 -2.91
C SER A 278 -6.98 20.30 -2.95
N ARG A 279 -7.78 21.25 -3.46
CA ARG A 279 -7.41 22.68 -3.44
C ARG A 279 -7.00 23.17 -2.05
N MET A 280 -7.64 22.65 -0.99
CA MET A 280 -7.34 23.01 0.40
C MET A 280 -5.97 22.45 0.83
N GLU A 281 -5.71 21.17 0.58
CA GLU A 281 -4.43 20.53 0.94
C GLU A 281 -3.26 21.16 0.20
N LEU A 282 -3.45 21.52 -1.08
CA LEU A 282 -2.43 22.24 -1.85
C LEU A 282 -2.19 23.66 -1.29
N ALA A 283 -3.24 24.35 -0.83
CA ALA A 283 -3.11 25.66 -0.20
C ALA A 283 -2.43 25.59 1.18
N ASP A 284 -2.62 24.51 1.94
CA ASP A 284 -1.96 24.29 3.23
C ASP A 284 -0.44 24.10 3.11
N LEU A 285 0.07 23.82 1.91
CA LEU A 285 1.51 23.76 1.62
C LEU A 285 2.15 25.15 1.47
N ILE A 286 1.36 26.23 1.40
CA ILE A 286 1.87 27.60 1.35
C ILE A 286 2.49 27.95 2.70
N GLY A 287 3.75 28.41 2.70
CA GLY A 287 4.51 28.74 3.92
C GLY A 287 5.22 27.56 4.55
N VAL A 288 5.15 26.36 3.94
CA VAL A 288 5.94 25.21 4.37
C VAL A 288 7.37 25.31 3.79
N PRO A 289 8.42 25.18 4.63
CA PRO A 289 9.80 25.24 4.15
C PRO A 289 10.09 24.24 3.03
N GLY A 290 10.76 24.70 1.96
CA GLY A 290 11.10 23.91 0.78
C GLY A 290 10.04 23.92 -0.33
N TYR A 291 8.83 24.39 -0.06
CA TYR A 291 7.82 24.62 -1.08
C TYR A 291 7.88 26.04 -1.64
N ASP A 292 7.67 26.17 -2.95
CA ASP A 292 7.61 27.44 -3.65
C ASP A 292 6.19 28.02 -3.59
N GLU A 293 5.97 28.99 -2.70
CA GLU A 293 4.65 29.59 -2.46
C GLU A 293 4.04 30.21 -3.72
N ASP A 294 4.89 30.85 -4.52
CA ASP A 294 4.49 31.53 -5.76
C ASP A 294 4.00 30.49 -6.78
N ALA A 295 4.74 29.40 -6.97
CA ALA A 295 4.34 28.30 -7.85
C ALA A 295 3.01 27.68 -7.41
N ILE A 296 2.82 27.44 -6.10
CA ILE A 296 1.58 26.88 -5.55
C ILE A 296 0.39 27.82 -5.80
N ARG A 297 0.54 29.12 -5.52
CA ARG A 297 -0.52 30.12 -5.76
C ARG A 297 -0.93 30.14 -7.23
N LYS A 298 0.03 30.02 -8.14
CA LYS A 298 -0.25 29.96 -9.57
C LYS A 298 -0.99 28.71 -10.00
N VAL A 299 -0.59 27.54 -9.49
CA VAL A 299 -1.31 26.29 -9.75
C VAL A 299 -2.77 26.41 -9.27
N LEU A 300 -3.00 27.04 -8.11
CA LEU A 300 -4.35 27.32 -7.59
C LEU A 300 -5.15 28.34 -8.43
N GLU A 301 -4.48 29.28 -9.11
CA GLU A 301 -5.11 30.24 -10.03
C GLU A 301 -5.48 29.60 -11.38
N ILE A 302 -4.59 28.77 -11.93
CA ILE A 302 -4.79 28.08 -13.21
C ILE A 302 -5.91 27.03 -13.10
N GLY A 303 -6.05 26.41 -11.93
CA GLY A 303 -7.02 25.32 -11.69
C GLY A 303 -6.47 23.96 -12.10
N ASN A 304 -7.32 22.93 -12.14
CA ASN A 304 -6.87 21.61 -12.56
C ASN A 304 -6.54 21.62 -14.07
N GLY A 305 -5.31 21.26 -14.41
CA GLY A 305 -4.91 21.05 -15.80
C GLY A 305 -5.38 19.69 -16.33
N GLN A 306 -4.86 19.29 -17.50
CA GLN A 306 -4.97 17.89 -17.92
C GLN A 306 -4.35 16.98 -16.86
N SER A 307 -5.10 15.96 -16.42
CA SER A 307 -4.60 14.96 -15.49
C SER A 307 -3.42 14.21 -16.11
N TRP A 308 -2.42 13.94 -15.29
CA TRP A 308 -1.21 13.23 -15.71
C TRP A 308 -1.38 11.71 -15.69
N ILE A 309 -2.54 11.24 -15.24
CA ILE A 309 -2.81 9.85 -14.91
C ILE A 309 -3.90 9.30 -15.80
N ASN A 310 -3.86 7.98 -15.96
CA ASN A 310 -4.86 7.26 -16.69
C ASN A 310 -6.20 7.28 -15.92
N GLU A 311 -7.09 8.20 -16.30
CA GLU A 311 -8.42 8.38 -15.70
C GLU A 311 -9.22 7.07 -15.70
N ASP A 312 -9.05 6.21 -16.72
CA ASP A 312 -9.80 4.95 -16.84
C ASP A 312 -9.53 3.98 -15.68
N VAL A 313 -8.27 3.85 -15.25
CA VAL A 313 -7.89 2.91 -14.17
C VAL A 313 -8.40 3.44 -12.82
N GLU A 314 -8.26 4.74 -12.56
CA GLU A 314 -8.76 5.36 -11.33
C GLU A 314 -10.28 5.28 -11.24
N LEU A 315 -11.02 5.46 -12.35
CA LEU A 315 -12.48 5.32 -12.39
C LEU A 315 -12.92 3.89 -12.04
N ILE A 316 -12.33 2.88 -12.68
CA ILE A 316 -12.66 1.47 -12.41
C ILE A 316 -12.34 1.16 -10.94
N LYS A 317 -11.16 1.55 -10.47
CA LYS A 317 -10.77 1.33 -9.08
C LYS A 317 -11.72 2.00 -8.09
N ASP A 318 -12.12 3.25 -8.34
CA ASP A 318 -13.06 3.96 -7.48
C ASP A 318 -14.41 3.25 -7.42
N GLU A 319 -14.92 2.70 -8.51
CA GLU A 319 -16.14 1.88 -8.52
C GLU A 319 -15.98 0.62 -7.66
N GLU A 320 -14.87 -0.11 -7.82
CA GLU A 320 -14.55 -1.32 -7.04
C GLU A 320 -14.34 -1.03 -5.55
N GLU A 321 -13.81 0.15 -5.20
CA GLU A 321 -13.66 0.65 -3.83
C GLU A 321 -14.93 1.31 -3.30
N ARG A 322 -16.05 1.26 -4.05
CA ARG A 322 -17.37 1.81 -3.71
C ARG A 322 -17.41 3.34 -3.56
N LYS A 323 -16.50 4.03 -4.24
CA LYS A 323 -16.46 5.50 -4.37
C LYS A 323 -17.24 5.96 -5.59
N TYR A 324 -18.52 5.59 -5.63
CA TYR A 324 -19.38 5.86 -6.77
C TYR A 324 -19.46 7.36 -7.10
N TYR A 325 -19.42 7.68 -8.41
CA TYR A 325 -19.53 9.04 -8.92
C TYR A 325 -18.45 10.01 -8.39
N SER A 326 -17.26 9.50 -8.04
CA SER A 326 -16.13 10.32 -7.57
C SER A 326 -15.76 11.45 -8.55
N TYR A 327 -15.89 11.20 -9.85
CA TYR A 327 -15.67 12.17 -10.92
C TYR A 327 -16.68 13.33 -10.94
N MET A 328 -17.86 13.16 -10.32
CA MET A 328 -18.87 14.23 -10.18
C MET A 328 -18.62 15.13 -8.97
N ARG A 329 -17.52 14.92 -8.23
CA ARG A 329 -17.21 15.76 -7.06
C ARG A 329 -17.08 17.23 -7.46
N PRO A 330 -17.66 18.16 -6.69
CA PRO A 330 -17.52 19.60 -6.96
C PRO A 330 -16.15 20.16 -6.56
N THR A 331 -15.36 19.38 -5.81
CA THR A 331 -14.03 19.78 -5.32
C THR A 331 -12.98 19.57 -6.40
N GLU A 332 -12.25 20.64 -6.71
CA GLU A 332 -11.06 20.57 -7.57
C GLU A 332 -9.95 19.77 -6.88
N VAL A 333 -9.35 18.86 -7.65
CA VAL A 333 -8.22 18.05 -7.23
C VAL A 333 -7.09 18.19 -8.23
N PHE A 334 -5.89 18.31 -7.70
CA PHE A 334 -4.65 18.52 -8.42
C PHE A 334 -3.79 17.26 -8.32
N ASP A 335 -3.22 16.85 -9.45
CA ASP A 335 -2.31 15.72 -9.50
C ASP A 335 -0.89 16.18 -9.17
N ALA A 336 -0.47 15.93 -7.93
CA ALA A 336 0.91 16.12 -7.52
C ALA A 336 1.69 14.83 -7.67
N LEU A 337 2.84 14.89 -8.34
CA LEU A 337 3.81 13.80 -8.35
C LEU A 337 4.98 14.16 -7.46
N GLU A 338 5.29 13.25 -6.55
CA GLU A 338 6.48 13.29 -5.70
C GLU A 338 7.53 12.34 -6.27
N PHE A 339 8.63 12.91 -6.74
CA PHE A 339 9.79 12.20 -7.24
C PHE A 339 10.82 12.00 -6.14
N TRP A 340 11.34 10.78 -6.05
CA TRP A 340 12.51 10.41 -5.27
C TRP A 340 13.53 9.74 -6.19
N GLY A 341 14.66 10.40 -6.40
CA GLY A 341 15.70 9.85 -7.26
C GLY A 341 16.86 10.81 -7.43
N LYS A 342 17.76 10.44 -8.33
CA LYS A 342 18.96 11.20 -8.61
C LYS A 342 18.67 12.32 -9.60
N VAL A 343 19.15 13.52 -9.25
CA VAL A 343 19.07 14.72 -10.07
C VAL A 343 20.47 15.33 -10.16
N SER A 344 20.83 15.82 -11.34
CA SER A 344 22.12 16.51 -11.53
C SER A 344 22.19 17.78 -10.69
N GLY A 345 23.33 18.01 -10.02
CA GLY A 345 23.57 19.22 -9.26
C GLY A 345 23.39 20.49 -10.09
N LYS A 346 23.70 20.42 -11.39
CA LYS A 346 23.43 21.50 -12.35
C LYS A 346 21.94 21.88 -12.35
N MET A 347 21.03 20.90 -12.47
CA MET A 347 19.58 21.15 -12.48
C MET A 347 19.06 21.70 -11.14
N LEU A 348 19.71 21.33 -10.03
CA LEU A 348 19.33 21.80 -8.68
C LEU A 348 19.80 23.23 -8.39
N VAL A 349 21.03 23.58 -8.77
CA VAL A 349 21.52 24.97 -8.71
C VAL A 349 20.71 25.85 -9.65
N GLU A 350 20.39 25.34 -10.83
CA GLU A 350 19.53 25.97 -11.82
C GLU A 350 18.12 26.26 -11.25
N TRP A 351 17.54 25.35 -10.48
CA TRP A 351 16.26 25.57 -9.79
C TRP A 351 16.30 26.72 -8.76
N GLY A 352 17.49 27.08 -8.26
CA GLY A 352 17.68 28.14 -7.27
C GLY A 352 18.19 27.65 -5.91
N MET A 353 18.71 26.41 -5.82
CA MET A 353 19.46 25.98 -4.64
C MET A 353 20.81 26.70 -4.58
N SER A 354 21.29 26.96 -3.36
CA SER A 354 22.56 27.65 -3.17
C SER A 354 23.75 26.78 -3.61
N GLU A 355 24.78 27.40 -4.20
CA GLU A 355 26.02 26.68 -4.59
C GLU A 355 26.73 26.05 -3.38
N ASP A 356 26.48 26.54 -2.16
CA ASP A 356 27.01 25.98 -0.92
C ASP A 356 26.39 24.62 -0.57
N GLU A 357 25.11 24.39 -0.91
CA GLU A 357 24.42 23.12 -0.69
C GLU A 357 24.74 22.09 -1.78
N VAL A 358 25.10 22.57 -2.98
CA VAL A 358 25.45 21.73 -4.14
C VAL A 358 26.87 22.06 -4.62
N PRO A 359 27.90 21.58 -3.91
CA PRO A 359 29.29 21.95 -4.19
C PRO A 359 29.82 21.41 -5.53
N ASP A 360 29.22 20.37 -6.11
CA ASP A 360 29.61 19.79 -7.39
C ASP A 360 28.43 19.66 -8.35
N GLN A 361 28.33 20.58 -9.31
CA GLN A 361 27.23 20.59 -10.29
C GLN A 361 27.22 19.36 -11.22
N ALA A 362 28.34 18.67 -11.41
CA ALA A 362 28.41 17.48 -12.26
C ALA A 362 27.96 16.20 -11.54
N ARG A 363 27.90 16.24 -10.21
CA ARG A 363 27.48 15.12 -9.38
C ARG A 363 25.96 14.97 -9.41
N GLU A 364 25.51 13.73 -9.31
CA GLU A 364 24.12 13.40 -9.05
C GLU A 364 23.84 13.36 -7.55
N TYR A 365 22.77 14.02 -7.15
CA TYR A 365 22.30 14.07 -5.77
C TYR A 365 20.92 13.44 -5.67
N ASP A 366 20.69 12.70 -4.59
CA ASP A 366 19.36 12.20 -4.25
C ASP A 366 18.48 13.38 -3.82
N ALA A 367 17.37 13.60 -4.52
CA ALA A 367 16.48 14.73 -4.30
C ALA A 367 15.02 14.26 -4.22
N ASN A 368 14.25 14.99 -3.41
CA ASN A 368 12.80 14.95 -3.36
C ASN A 368 12.24 16.15 -4.13
N VAL A 369 11.57 15.89 -5.25
CA VAL A 369 11.00 16.93 -6.10
C VAL A 369 9.50 16.71 -6.24
N TRP A 370 8.69 17.74 -6.03
CA TRP A 370 7.26 17.69 -6.25
C TRP A 370 6.89 18.52 -7.47
N ILE A 371 6.08 17.94 -8.34
CA ILE A 371 5.61 18.57 -9.56
C ILE A 371 4.08 18.47 -9.65
N VAL A 372 3.43 19.57 -10.01
CA VAL A 372 1.98 19.64 -10.25
C VAL A 372 1.76 20.29 -11.61
N GLY A 373 1.25 19.50 -12.56
CA GLY A 373 1.23 19.95 -13.95
C GLY A 373 2.63 20.40 -14.37
N ASN A 374 2.75 21.56 -14.98
CA ASN A 374 4.04 22.01 -15.51
C ASN A 374 4.92 22.74 -14.48
N TYR A 375 4.48 22.78 -13.22
CA TYR A 375 5.10 23.57 -12.17
C TYR A 375 5.73 22.67 -11.13
N VAL A 376 7.04 22.80 -10.95
CA VAL A 376 7.72 22.21 -9.80
C VAL A 376 7.41 23.08 -8.57
N ILE A 377 6.83 22.47 -7.55
CA ILE A 377 6.36 23.16 -6.34
C ILE A 377 7.30 22.97 -5.15
N LYS A 378 8.23 22.02 -5.23
CA LYS A 378 9.26 21.77 -4.21
C LYS A 378 10.43 21.01 -4.83
N ALA A 379 11.64 21.39 -4.47
CA ALA A 379 12.85 20.62 -4.75
C ALA A 379 13.77 20.72 -3.54
N VAL A 380 14.03 19.58 -2.88
CA VAL A 380 14.85 19.51 -1.67
C VAL A 380 15.79 18.31 -1.79
N LEU A 381 17.03 18.47 -1.34
CA LEU A 381 17.98 17.36 -1.25
C LEU A 381 17.53 16.34 -0.19
N ASN A 382 17.74 15.06 -0.48
CA ASN A 382 17.60 14.04 0.55
C ASN A 382 18.77 14.15 1.52
N TYR A 383 18.51 14.63 2.73
CA TYR A 383 19.53 14.80 3.77
C TYR A 383 19.85 13.51 4.53
N ASP A 384 19.25 12.38 4.16
CA ASP A 384 19.63 11.09 4.72
C ASP A 384 21.08 10.76 4.36
N PRO A 385 21.98 10.52 5.34
CA PRO A 385 23.38 10.16 5.09
C PRO A 385 23.57 8.92 4.21
N LEU A 386 22.59 8.01 4.18
CA LEU A 386 22.58 6.80 3.36
C LEU A 386 21.83 6.97 2.03
N GLY A 387 21.18 8.12 1.81
CA GLY A 387 20.35 8.36 0.64
C GLY A 387 19.10 7.46 0.58
N GLU A 388 18.69 6.88 1.72
CA GLU A 388 17.53 6.01 1.76
C GLU A 388 16.25 6.80 1.47
N LYS A 389 15.38 6.20 0.65
CA LYS A 389 14.06 6.74 0.35
C LYS A 389 13.13 6.35 1.50
N PRO A 390 12.18 7.20 1.91
CA PRO A 390 11.33 6.96 3.07
C PRO A 390 10.18 5.96 2.78
N TYR A 391 10.43 4.91 2.00
CA TYR A 391 9.45 3.90 1.63
C TYR A 391 9.95 2.51 2.01
N ALA A 392 9.08 1.73 2.64
CA ALA A 392 9.25 0.30 2.82
C ALA A 392 8.31 -0.44 1.87
N LYS A 393 8.83 -1.48 1.20
CA LYS A 393 8.08 -2.31 0.25
C LYS A 393 8.25 -3.78 0.56
N THR A 394 7.17 -4.54 0.40
CA THR A 394 7.23 -6.00 0.34
C THR A 394 6.13 -6.56 -0.55
N SER A 395 6.16 -7.88 -0.77
CA SER A 395 5.22 -8.65 -1.58
C SER A 395 4.90 -9.95 -0.87
N PHE A 396 3.68 -10.46 -1.05
CA PHE A 396 3.28 -11.75 -0.46
C PHE A 396 4.18 -12.89 -0.96
N ILE A 397 4.38 -12.96 -2.29
CA ILE A 397 5.42 -13.81 -2.89
C ILE A 397 6.40 -12.93 -3.65
N LYS A 398 7.67 -12.94 -3.21
CA LYS A 398 8.76 -12.24 -3.87
C LYS A 398 9.22 -13.01 -5.10
N CYS A 399 9.30 -12.33 -6.24
CA CYS A 399 9.88 -12.87 -7.48
C CYS A 399 11.33 -12.37 -7.58
N PRO A 400 12.35 -13.27 -7.60
CA PRO A 400 13.74 -12.84 -7.69
C PRO A 400 13.99 -11.98 -8.94
N GLY A 401 14.61 -10.81 -8.75
CA GLY A 401 14.91 -9.87 -9.83
C GLY A 401 13.71 -9.05 -10.34
N ALA A 402 12.55 -9.14 -9.69
CA ALA A 402 11.37 -8.35 -10.05
C ALA A 402 10.98 -7.41 -8.91
N PHE A 403 10.74 -6.14 -9.25
CA PHE A 403 10.16 -5.19 -8.32
C PHE A 403 8.75 -5.62 -7.88
N TRP A 404 7.91 -6.05 -8.82
CA TRP A 404 6.55 -6.50 -8.52
C TRP A 404 6.52 -8.00 -8.24
N GLY A 405 6.04 -8.37 -7.05
CA GLY A 405 5.85 -9.77 -6.65
C GLY A 405 4.54 -10.36 -7.17
N LYS A 406 4.00 -11.33 -6.44
CA LYS A 406 2.66 -11.90 -6.68
C LYS A 406 1.81 -11.82 -5.41
N CYS A 407 0.51 -11.69 -5.61
CA CYS A 407 -0.51 -11.66 -4.54
C CYS A 407 -1.36 -12.93 -4.53
N ILE A 408 -2.18 -13.10 -3.49
CA ILE A 408 -3.06 -14.27 -3.37
C ILE A 408 -4.05 -14.36 -4.55
N PRO A 409 -4.78 -13.28 -4.93
CA PRO A 409 -5.71 -13.34 -6.06
C PRO A 409 -5.07 -13.84 -7.37
N GLU A 410 -3.87 -13.36 -7.70
CA GLU A 410 -3.14 -13.76 -8.92
C GLU A 410 -2.78 -15.26 -8.92
N ILE A 411 -2.46 -15.84 -7.75
CA ILE A 411 -2.05 -17.25 -7.65
C ILE A 411 -3.25 -18.20 -7.80
N ILE A 412 -4.42 -17.79 -7.32
CA ILE A 412 -5.63 -18.62 -7.31
C ILE A 412 -6.64 -18.24 -8.40
N GLU A 413 -6.31 -17.31 -9.31
CA GLU A 413 -7.19 -16.84 -10.39
C GLU A 413 -7.77 -18.00 -11.21
N ASP A 414 -6.92 -18.94 -11.62
CA ASP A 414 -7.34 -20.10 -12.41
C ASP A 414 -8.27 -21.01 -11.61
N LEU A 415 -7.95 -21.24 -10.34
CA LEU A 415 -8.73 -22.11 -9.44
C LEU A 415 -10.10 -21.48 -9.15
N GLN A 416 -10.12 -20.18 -8.89
CA GLN A 416 -11.31 -19.35 -8.75
C GLN A 416 -12.18 -19.42 -10.00
N SER A 417 -11.58 -19.31 -11.19
CA SER A 417 -12.28 -19.40 -12.47
C SER A 417 -12.91 -20.78 -12.71
N VAL A 418 -12.19 -21.87 -12.37
CA VAL A 418 -12.71 -23.24 -12.48
C VAL A 418 -13.84 -23.49 -11.48
N CYS A 419 -13.68 -23.08 -10.23
CA CYS A 419 -14.72 -23.18 -9.21
C CYS A 419 -16.00 -22.42 -9.61
N ASN A 420 -15.84 -21.22 -10.15
CA ASN A 420 -16.93 -20.43 -10.70
C ASN A 420 -17.61 -21.12 -11.89
N ALA A 421 -16.83 -21.69 -12.82
CA ALA A 421 -17.38 -22.45 -13.94
C ALA A 421 -18.16 -23.70 -13.48
N ALA A 422 -17.62 -24.44 -12.50
CA ALA A 422 -18.28 -25.61 -11.92
C ALA A 422 -19.58 -25.23 -11.20
N ALA A 423 -19.58 -24.16 -10.41
CA ALA A 423 -20.76 -23.66 -9.71
C ALA A 423 -21.86 -23.19 -10.70
N ARG A 424 -21.48 -22.45 -11.75
CA ARG A 424 -22.41 -22.03 -12.80
C ARG A 424 -23.00 -23.22 -13.55
N ALA A 425 -22.16 -24.19 -13.93
CA ALA A 425 -22.62 -25.42 -14.58
C ALA A 425 -23.54 -26.24 -13.67
N LEU A 426 -23.26 -26.28 -12.36
CA LEU A 426 -24.08 -26.96 -11.37
C LEU A 426 -25.46 -26.33 -11.28
N VAL A 427 -25.55 -25.00 -11.16
CA VAL A 427 -26.83 -24.28 -11.09
C VAL A 427 -27.61 -24.42 -12.39
N ASN A 428 -26.95 -24.32 -13.54
CA ASN A 428 -27.61 -24.54 -14.84
C ASN A 428 -28.12 -25.98 -14.97
N ASN A 429 -27.33 -26.98 -14.57
CA ASN A 429 -27.73 -28.38 -14.60
C ASN A 429 -28.91 -28.63 -13.68
N MET A 430 -28.86 -28.12 -12.44
CA MET A 430 -29.97 -28.20 -11.49
C MET A 430 -31.22 -27.50 -12.01
N GLY A 431 -31.08 -26.35 -12.68
CA GLY A 431 -32.19 -25.66 -13.32
C GLY A 431 -32.87 -26.53 -14.37
N ILE A 432 -32.09 -27.16 -15.25
CA ILE A 432 -32.60 -28.04 -16.31
C ILE A 432 -33.17 -29.35 -15.75
N SER A 433 -32.54 -29.94 -14.73
CA SER A 433 -32.97 -31.18 -14.11
C SER A 433 -33.99 -30.98 -12.98
N SER A 434 -34.39 -29.73 -12.67
CA SER A 434 -35.33 -29.44 -11.57
C SER A 434 -36.75 -29.92 -11.85
N GLY A 435 -37.11 -30.08 -13.13
CA GLY A 435 -38.41 -30.58 -13.55
C GLY A 435 -38.32 -31.38 -14.85
N PRO A 436 -39.37 -32.16 -15.16
CA PRO A 436 -39.42 -32.91 -16.40
C PRO A 436 -39.62 -31.96 -17.58
N GLN A 437 -38.90 -32.20 -18.67
CA GLN A 437 -39.19 -31.57 -19.95
C GLN A 437 -40.44 -32.23 -20.55
N VAL A 438 -41.38 -31.41 -21.00
CA VAL A 438 -42.67 -31.86 -21.50
C VAL A 438 -42.70 -31.70 -23.02
N GLU A 439 -42.68 -32.82 -23.73
CA GLU A 439 -42.96 -32.86 -25.17
C GLU A 439 -44.47 -33.03 -25.34
N VAL A 440 -45.11 -32.12 -26.08
CA VAL A 440 -46.55 -32.11 -26.30
C VAL A 440 -46.86 -32.22 -27.78
N ASN A 441 -47.67 -33.21 -28.17
CA ASN A 441 -48.17 -33.30 -29.53
C ASN A 441 -49.45 -32.46 -29.68
N LEU A 442 -49.32 -31.33 -30.39
CA LEU A 442 -50.41 -30.36 -30.60
C LEU A 442 -51.62 -30.95 -31.34
N GLU A 443 -51.43 -31.94 -32.21
CA GLU A 443 -52.53 -32.54 -32.98
C GLU A 443 -53.48 -33.35 -32.09
N ARG A 444 -53.01 -33.76 -30.91
CA ARG A 444 -53.77 -34.58 -29.95
C ARG A 444 -54.39 -33.76 -28.81
N ILE A 445 -54.22 -32.44 -28.81
CA ILE A 445 -54.77 -31.53 -27.80
C ILE A 445 -55.91 -30.71 -28.39
N PRO A 446 -57.06 -30.59 -27.69
CA PRO A 446 -58.16 -29.72 -28.12
C PRO A 446 -57.74 -28.25 -28.26
N ALA A 447 -58.31 -27.54 -29.24
CA ALA A 447 -57.89 -26.19 -29.66
C ALA A 447 -58.04 -25.04 -28.61
N ASN A 448 -58.37 -25.33 -27.35
CA ASN A 448 -58.60 -24.34 -26.28
C ASN A 448 -57.90 -24.69 -24.95
N GLU A 449 -56.95 -25.63 -24.93
CA GLU A 449 -56.25 -26.02 -23.69
C GLU A 449 -54.97 -25.20 -23.47
N ASP A 450 -54.75 -24.74 -22.24
CA ASP A 450 -53.53 -24.01 -21.88
C ASP A 450 -52.37 -24.99 -21.63
N ILE A 451 -51.41 -24.99 -22.55
CA ILE A 451 -50.27 -25.92 -22.59
C ILE A 451 -49.09 -25.38 -21.75
N THR A 452 -49.15 -24.12 -21.29
CA THR A 452 -47.99 -23.42 -20.75
C THR A 452 -47.72 -23.69 -19.26
N GLN A 453 -48.72 -24.13 -18.49
CA GLN A 453 -48.59 -24.33 -17.05
C GLN A 453 -48.99 -25.73 -16.60
N LEU A 454 -48.15 -26.35 -15.76
CA LEU A 454 -48.43 -27.62 -15.07
C LEU A 454 -48.75 -27.31 -13.60
N SER A 455 -49.88 -27.80 -13.11
CA SER A 455 -50.29 -27.68 -11.70
C SER A 455 -50.54 -29.06 -11.09
N PRO A 456 -50.46 -29.21 -9.75
CA PRO A 456 -50.79 -30.46 -9.08
C PRO A 456 -52.19 -30.94 -9.48
N TRP A 457 -52.31 -32.23 -9.82
CA TRP A 457 -53.54 -32.88 -10.28
C TRP A 457 -54.09 -32.39 -11.64
N LYS A 458 -53.27 -31.78 -12.51
CA LYS A 458 -53.69 -31.44 -13.89
C LYS A 458 -54.04 -32.72 -14.67
N ILE A 459 -55.30 -32.82 -15.09
CA ILE A 459 -55.80 -33.87 -15.97
C ILE A 459 -55.83 -33.32 -17.40
N TRP A 460 -55.11 -33.96 -18.31
CA TRP A 460 -55.05 -33.56 -19.71
C TRP A 460 -56.16 -34.22 -20.52
N GLN A 461 -56.83 -33.44 -21.36
CA GLN A 461 -57.79 -33.96 -22.32
C GLN A 461 -57.05 -34.32 -23.61
N VAL A 462 -57.27 -35.53 -24.13
CA VAL A 462 -56.63 -35.98 -25.37
C VAL A 462 -57.67 -36.33 -26.42
N THR A 463 -57.46 -35.89 -27.65
CA THR A 463 -58.26 -36.33 -28.79
C THR A 463 -57.79 -37.70 -29.27
N ASN A 464 -58.74 -38.45 -29.83
CA ASN A 464 -58.46 -39.77 -30.37
C ASN A 464 -57.76 -39.62 -31.72
N ASP A 465 -56.69 -40.38 -31.94
CA ASP A 465 -55.94 -40.34 -33.18
C ASP A 465 -56.75 -41.00 -34.32
N PRO A 466 -57.04 -40.29 -35.43
CA PRO A 466 -57.78 -40.84 -36.57
C PRO A 466 -57.09 -42.03 -37.26
N VAL A 467 -55.77 -42.18 -37.10
CA VAL A 467 -54.93 -43.12 -37.86
C VAL A 467 -54.46 -44.31 -37.01
N GLY A 468 -54.78 -44.32 -35.71
CA GLY A 468 -54.47 -45.44 -34.81
C GLY A 468 -53.01 -45.54 -34.35
N SER A 469 -52.25 -44.45 -34.35
CA SER A 469 -50.90 -44.43 -33.78
C SER A 469 -50.96 -44.53 -32.24
N SER A 470 -50.06 -45.34 -31.68
CA SER A 470 -49.95 -45.54 -30.22
C SER A 470 -49.05 -44.52 -29.51
N ALA A 471 -48.63 -43.45 -30.21
CA ALA A 471 -47.72 -42.44 -29.65
C ALA A 471 -48.45 -41.60 -28.57
N PRO A 472 -47.88 -41.43 -27.35
CA PRO A 472 -48.52 -40.67 -26.29
C PRO A 472 -48.69 -39.18 -26.66
N ALA A 473 -49.76 -38.54 -26.19
CA ALA A 473 -50.03 -37.12 -26.44
C ALA A 473 -49.05 -36.19 -25.71
N ILE A 474 -48.55 -36.65 -24.55
CA ILE A 474 -47.59 -35.93 -23.71
C ILE A 474 -46.50 -36.91 -23.30
N ARG A 475 -45.24 -36.52 -23.49
CA ARG A 475 -44.08 -37.28 -23.00
C ARG A 475 -43.30 -36.41 -22.01
N PHE A 476 -43.05 -36.97 -20.84
CA PHE A 476 -42.18 -36.38 -19.84
C PHE A 476 -40.80 -37.02 -19.98
N THR A 477 -39.80 -36.19 -20.24
CA THR A 477 -38.39 -36.59 -20.28
C THR A 477 -37.67 -35.88 -19.15
N GLN A 478 -37.08 -36.62 -18.23
CA GLN A 478 -36.30 -36.04 -17.14
C GLN A 478 -34.82 -36.01 -17.56
N PRO A 479 -34.19 -34.83 -17.65
CA PRO A 479 -32.74 -34.75 -17.88
C PRO A 479 -31.97 -35.33 -16.70
N ASP A 480 -30.90 -36.08 -16.99
CA ASP A 480 -29.99 -36.59 -15.96
C ASP A 480 -29.33 -35.43 -15.19
N SER A 481 -29.34 -35.52 -13.87
CA SER A 481 -28.57 -34.61 -13.02
C SER A 481 -27.10 -35.06 -12.96
N ARG A 482 -26.18 -34.11 -13.15
CA ARG A 482 -24.72 -34.29 -13.00
C ARG A 482 -24.19 -33.50 -11.81
N ALA A 483 -25.05 -33.26 -10.82
CA ALA A 483 -24.74 -32.41 -9.68
C ALA A 483 -23.59 -32.97 -8.82
N ASN A 484 -23.52 -34.29 -8.64
CA ASN A 484 -22.48 -34.92 -7.83
C ASN A 484 -21.09 -34.78 -8.46
N GLU A 485 -20.98 -34.99 -9.77
CA GLU A 485 -19.72 -34.85 -10.49
C GLU A 485 -19.23 -33.40 -10.48
N LEU A 486 -20.14 -32.43 -10.67
CA LEU A 486 -19.80 -31.00 -10.63
C LEU A 486 -19.41 -30.52 -9.23
N MET A 487 -20.08 -31.03 -8.20
CA MET A 487 -19.71 -30.74 -6.80
C MET A 487 -18.33 -31.31 -6.46
N ALA A 488 -18.03 -32.55 -6.89
CA ALA A 488 -16.72 -33.16 -6.66
C ALA A 488 -15.58 -32.39 -7.34
N VAL A 489 -15.82 -31.83 -8.53
CA VAL A 489 -14.88 -30.92 -9.20
C VAL A 489 -14.69 -29.66 -8.36
N TYR A 490 -15.77 -29.00 -7.94
CA TYR A 490 -15.71 -27.79 -7.12
C TYR A 490 -14.90 -28.01 -5.82
N GLU A 491 -15.20 -29.07 -5.07
CA GLU A 491 -14.50 -29.39 -3.82
C GLU A 491 -12.99 -29.62 -4.03
N LYS A 492 -12.61 -30.30 -5.12
CA LYS A 492 -11.20 -30.58 -5.42
C LYS A 492 -10.43 -29.30 -5.75
N PHE A 493 -10.99 -28.44 -6.59
CA PHE A 493 -10.33 -27.18 -6.96
C PHE A 493 -10.32 -26.16 -5.82
N SER A 494 -11.36 -26.15 -4.98
CA SER A 494 -11.38 -25.38 -3.74
C SER A 494 -10.25 -25.80 -2.80
N ARG A 495 -10.03 -27.11 -2.58
CA ARG A 495 -8.89 -27.59 -1.79
C ARG A 495 -7.53 -27.27 -2.41
N LEU A 496 -7.41 -27.32 -3.74
CA LEU A 496 -6.17 -26.88 -4.40
C LEU A 496 -5.90 -25.38 -4.17
N ALA A 497 -6.94 -24.56 -4.02
CA ALA A 497 -6.76 -23.13 -3.71
C ALA A 497 -6.14 -22.93 -2.33
N ASP A 498 -6.45 -23.78 -1.36
CA ASP A 498 -5.81 -23.80 -0.04
C ASP A 498 -4.31 -24.08 -0.16
N ASP A 499 -3.94 -25.11 -0.92
CA ASP A 499 -2.55 -25.54 -1.08
C ASP A 499 -1.72 -24.49 -1.83
N HIS A 500 -2.28 -23.89 -2.89
CA HIS A 500 -1.59 -22.88 -3.70
C HIS A 500 -1.47 -21.53 -3.01
N SER A 501 -2.49 -21.11 -2.24
CA SER A 501 -2.43 -19.87 -1.46
C SER A 501 -1.55 -20.01 -0.22
N GLY A 502 -1.30 -21.23 0.26
CA GLY A 502 -0.65 -21.49 1.54
C GLY A 502 -1.54 -21.16 2.75
N ILE A 503 -2.85 -20.97 2.54
CA ILE A 503 -3.84 -20.61 3.56
C ILE A 503 -4.86 -21.76 3.72
N PRO A 504 -4.61 -22.69 4.67
CA PRO A 504 -5.44 -23.88 4.82
C PRO A 504 -6.79 -23.57 5.49
N ALA A 505 -7.79 -24.41 5.20
CA ALA A 505 -9.17 -24.23 5.65
C ALA A 505 -9.38 -24.02 7.16
N TYR A 506 -8.55 -24.64 8.00
CA TYR A 506 -8.71 -24.57 9.43
C TYR A 506 -8.35 -23.21 10.04
N VAL A 507 -7.63 -22.34 9.30
CA VAL A 507 -7.26 -20.99 9.77
C VAL A 507 -8.50 -20.09 9.94
N TYR A 508 -9.55 -20.31 9.15
CA TYR A 508 -10.83 -19.60 9.29
C TYR A 508 -11.92 -20.44 9.97
N GLY A 509 -11.54 -21.48 10.72
CA GLY A 509 -12.46 -22.19 11.63
C GLY A 509 -13.04 -23.50 11.11
N ASP A 510 -12.58 -24.06 9.99
CA ASP A 510 -12.94 -25.43 9.63
C ASP A 510 -12.18 -26.45 10.51
N LEU A 511 -12.85 -26.87 11.59
CA LEU A 511 -12.33 -27.83 12.57
C LEU A 511 -12.49 -29.29 12.15
N ASN A 512 -12.89 -29.58 10.90
CA ASN A 512 -13.01 -30.94 10.40
C ASN A 512 -11.65 -31.59 10.08
N VAL A 513 -10.67 -31.37 10.95
CA VAL A 513 -9.32 -31.94 10.86
C VAL A 513 -9.39 -33.40 11.32
N GLN A 514 -9.54 -34.31 10.36
CA GLN A 514 -9.50 -35.75 10.63
C GLN A 514 -8.09 -36.21 11.03
N GLY A 515 -8.01 -37.15 11.97
CA GLY A 515 -6.74 -37.77 12.40
C GLY A 515 -5.99 -36.96 13.46
N ALA A 516 -4.76 -36.54 13.15
CA ALA A 516 -3.81 -35.94 14.11
C ALA A 516 -4.26 -34.57 14.67
N GLY A 517 -5.24 -33.89 14.06
CA GLY A 517 -5.79 -32.63 14.57
C GLY A 517 -6.72 -32.76 15.79
N ARG A 518 -7.04 -33.99 16.23
CA ARG A 518 -7.91 -34.24 17.41
C ARG A 518 -7.17 -34.10 18.75
N THR A 519 -5.84 -34.05 18.75
CA THR A 519 -5.02 -33.85 19.96
C THR A 519 -4.41 -32.47 19.95
N SER A 520 -4.37 -31.79 21.11
CA SER A 520 -3.82 -30.42 21.21
C SER A 520 -2.36 -30.33 20.73
N SER A 521 -1.59 -31.39 20.91
CA SER A 521 -0.21 -31.49 20.39
C SER A 521 -0.16 -31.68 18.88
N GLY A 522 -1.02 -32.51 18.30
CA GLY A 522 -1.08 -32.71 16.86
C GLY A 522 -1.64 -31.50 16.11
N LEU A 523 -2.61 -30.80 16.69
CA LEU A 523 -3.10 -29.51 16.18
C LEU A 523 -2.00 -28.44 16.27
N SER A 524 -1.25 -28.35 17.37
CA SER A 524 -0.12 -27.42 17.50
C SER A 524 1.00 -27.70 16.50
N MET A 525 1.31 -28.98 16.23
CA MET A 525 2.28 -29.36 15.19
C MET A 525 1.78 -29.04 13.78
N LEU A 526 0.49 -29.26 13.48
CA LEU A 526 -0.12 -28.90 12.20
C LEU A 526 -0.15 -27.38 11.98
N MET A 527 -0.51 -26.62 13.01
CA MET A 527 -0.46 -25.15 12.99
C MET A 527 0.97 -24.64 12.80
N GLY A 528 1.96 -25.25 13.48
CA GLY A 528 3.37 -24.93 13.30
C GLY A 528 3.92 -25.27 11.92
N ALA A 529 3.42 -26.34 11.29
CA ALA A 529 3.82 -26.77 9.96
C ALA A 529 3.17 -25.96 8.84
N ALA A 530 1.88 -25.62 8.93
CA ALA A 530 1.24 -24.78 7.92
C ALA A 530 1.60 -23.30 8.07
N GLY A 531 1.95 -22.87 9.28
CA GLY A 531 2.51 -21.54 9.50
C GLY A 531 3.80 -21.28 8.73
N LYS A 532 4.45 -22.29 8.12
CA LYS A 532 5.64 -22.09 7.29
C LYS A 532 5.38 -21.19 6.08
N GLY A 533 4.21 -21.31 5.43
CA GLY A 533 3.86 -20.47 4.28
C GLY A 533 3.79 -19.00 4.67
N ILE A 534 3.06 -18.70 5.74
CA ILE A 534 2.89 -17.32 6.21
C ILE A 534 4.14 -16.77 6.91
N ARG A 535 4.92 -17.61 7.58
CA ARG A 535 6.22 -17.24 8.18
C ARG A 535 7.30 -16.91 7.15
N GLN A 536 7.11 -17.26 5.88
CA GLN A 536 7.97 -16.79 4.81
C GLN A 536 7.63 -15.34 4.40
N VAL A 537 6.38 -14.93 4.64
CA VAL A 537 5.88 -13.59 4.37
C VAL A 537 6.25 -12.62 5.50
N VAL A 538 6.11 -13.07 6.75
CA VAL A 538 6.63 -12.42 7.97
C VAL A 538 8.16 -12.38 7.93
#